data_AF-A0A9C9X1T1-F1
#
_entry.id   AF-A0A9C9X1T1-F1
#
_cell.length_a   1.000
_cell.length_b   1.000
_cell.length_c   1.000
_cell.angle_alpha   90.00
_cell.angle_beta   90.00
_cell.angle_gamma   90.00
#
_symmetry.space_group_name_H-M   'P 1'
#
loop_
_entity.id
_entity.type
_entity.pdbx_description
1 polymer ?
#
loop_
_entity_poly.entity_id
_entity_poly.type
_entity_poly.pdbx_seq_one_letter_code
_entity_poly.pdbx_strand_id
1 'polypeptide(L)'
;MSYRRALEAQKKGWFDAEIPPLKMKTRKGETIVKLDDEPANVKFDKIPSLRAAFVKEGTVTAANSSKLNDGASALVVMAAKMAVQPLARIVDYSTASKDPAWFTAAPADAISRLLEKTGLTEDDIDLYEINEAFAVVVLAVNQIPGLDVEKVNIAGGAVALGHPIGASGARILTTLLHNLMCTGGKRGIASLCIGGGEAVAVLVEMM
;
A
#
# COMPACT_ATOMS: atom_id res chain seq x y z
N MET A 1 -11.72 2.66 7.86
CA MET A 1 -11.56 1.46 7.02
C MET A 1 -10.18 0.84 7.24
N SER A 2 -9.10 1.52 6.81
CA SER A 2 -7.71 1.06 6.89
C SER A 2 -7.32 0.40 8.22
N TYR A 3 -7.47 1.09 9.37
CA TYR A 3 -7.17 0.51 10.69
C TYR A 3 -7.92 -0.80 11.01
N ARG A 4 -9.20 -0.90 10.63
CA ARG A 4 -9.98 -2.14 10.89
C ARG A 4 -9.48 -3.29 10.02
N ARG A 5 -9.17 -3.01 8.75
CA ARG A 5 -8.62 -4.01 7.81
C ARG A 5 -7.23 -4.48 8.27
N ALA A 6 -6.35 -3.55 8.69
CA ALA A 6 -5.02 -3.88 9.23
C ALA A 6 -5.08 -4.74 10.50
N LEU A 7 -5.93 -4.38 11.47
CA LEU A 7 -6.10 -5.17 12.68
C LEU A 7 -6.64 -6.57 12.38
N GLU A 8 -7.59 -6.70 11.46
CA GLU A 8 -8.14 -8.00 11.07
C GLU A 8 -7.12 -8.84 10.29
N ALA A 9 -6.34 -8.24 9.39
CA ALA A 9 -5.27 -8.90 8.66
C ALA A 9 -4.18 -9.43 9.61
N GLN A 10 -3.75 -8.63 10.59
CA GLN A 10 -2.83 -9.08 11.64
C GLN A 10 -3.43 -10.23 12.46
N LYS A 11 -4.70 -10.14 12.85
CA LYS A 11 -5.39 -11.19 13.61
C LYS A 11 -5.48 -12.51 12.82
N LYS A 12 -5.64 -12.44 11.51
CA LYS A 12 -5.68 -13.59 10.60
C LYS A 12 -4.30 -14.11 10.20
N GLY A 13 -3.21 -13.46 10.61
CA GLY A 13 -1.84 -13.84 10.25
C GLY A 13 -1.48 -13.57 8.79
N TRP A 14 -2.17 -12.64 8.11
CA TRP A 14 -1.92 -12.36 6.69
C TRP A 14 -0.52 -11.82 6.40
N PHE A 15 0.08 -11.14 7.38
CA PHE A 15 1.43 -10.60 7.27
C PHE A 15 2.53 -11.57 7.73
N ASP A 16 2.18 -12.75 8.25
CA ASP A 16 3.16 -13.68 8.84
C ASP A 16 4.17 -14.19 7.81
N ALA A 17 3.76 -14.29 6.54
CA ALA A 17 4.63 -14.71 5.44
C ALA A 17 5.55 -13.59 4.92
N GLU A 18 5.15 -12.31 5.08
CA GLU A 18 5.91 -11.17 4.56
C GLU A 18 6.78 -10.46 5.60
N ILE A 19 6.48 -10.59 6.90
CA ILE A 19 7.25 -9.98 8.00
C ILE A 19 8.16 -11.04 8.65
N PRO A 20 9.47 -11.06 8.33
CA PRO A 20 10.40 -11.90 9.05
C PRO A 20 10.59 -11.37 10.49
N PRO A 21 10.66 -12.26 11.51
CA PRO A 21 10.84 -11.82 12.89
C PRO A 21 12.20 -11.16 13.09
N LEU A 22 12.20 -9.89 13.51
CA LEU A 22 13.39 -9.12 13.79
C LEU A 22 13.77 -9.23 15.27
N LYS A 23 14.92 -9.84 15.55
CA LYS A 23 15.50 -9.89 16.89
C LYS A 23 16.25 -8.61 17.19
N MET A 24 15.83 -7.89 18.22
CA MET A 24 16.47 -6.66 18.68
C MET A 24 17.04 -6.84 20.08
N LYS A 25 18.32 -6.49 20.25
CA LYS A 25 18.95 -6.43 21.57
C LYS A 25 18.70 -5.06 22.19
N THR A 26 18.13 -5.07 23.39
CA THR A 26 17.92 -3.88 24.22
C THR A 26 18.77 -3.98 25.48
N ARG A 27 18.89 -2.88 26.24
CA ARG A 27 19.54 -2.92 27.57
C ARG A 27 18.87 -3.89 28.55
N LYS A 28 17.59 -4.23 28.33
CA LYS A 28 16.79 -5.12 29.20
C LYS A 28 16.75 -6.58 28.71
N GLY A 29 17.42 -6.91 27.60
CA GLY A 29 17.40 -8.24 27.00
C GLY A 29 17.02 -8.21 25.51
N GLU A 30 16.69 -9.38 24.96
CA GLU A 30 16.28 -9.55 23.56
C GLU A 30 14.75 -9.40 23.43
N THR A 31 14.31 -8.67 22.41
CA THR A 31 12.89 -8.58 22.00
C THR A 31 12.75 -9.02 20.55
N ILE A 32 11.58 -9.55 20.19
CA ILE A 32 11.26 -9.96 18.82
C ILE A 32 10.15 -9.05 18.30
N VAL A 33 10.43 -8.32 17.23
CA VAL A 33 9.45 -7.54 16.49
C VAL A 33 8.95 -8.39 15.32
N LYS A 34 7.63 -8.60 15.24
CA LYS A 34 7.00 -9.46 14.22
C LYS A 34 5.64 -8.94 13.72
N LEU A 35 5.16 -7.83 14.28
CA LEU A 35 3.89 -7.20 13.93
C LEU A 35 4.17 -5.72 13.68
N ASP A 36 3.36 -5.10 12.82
CA ASP A 36 3.27 -3.65 12.77
C ASP A 36 2.63 -3.15 14.08
N ASP A 37 3.26 -2.14 14.67
CA ASP A 37 2.87 -1.60 15.98
C ASP A 37 1.76 -0.56 15.87
N GLU A 38 1.75 0.23 14.80
CA GLU A 38 0.83 1.35 14.62
C GLU A 38 -0.67 0.97 14.57
N PRO A 39 -1.10 -0.14 13.95
CA PRO A 39 -2.52 -0.50 13.91
C PRO A 39 -3.18 -0.61 15.29
N ALA A 40 -2.42 -1.08 16.30
CA ALA A 40 -2.92 -1.26 17.67
C ALA A 40 -3.04 0.05 18.46
N ASN A 41 -2.37 1.12 18.02
CA ASN A 41 -2.33 2.40 18.73
C ASN A 41 -3.57 3.28 18.48
N VAL A 42 -4.43 2.88 17.54
CA VAL A 42 -5.61 3.67 17.15
C VAL A 42 -6.61 3.84 18.30
N LYS A 43 -7.10 5.06 18.47
CA LYS A 43 -8.19 5.41 19.40
C LYS A 43 -9.41 5.82 18.60
N PHE A 44 -10.23 4.84 18.22
CA PHE A 44 -11.36 5.04 17.30
C PHE A 44 -12.34 6.11 17.78
N ASP A 45 -12.58 6.17 19.09
CA ASP A 45 -13.42 7.16 19.77
C ASP A 45 -12.91 8.59 19.61
N LYS A 46 -11.59 8.77 19.46
CA LYS A 46 -10.97 10.10 19.34
C LYS A 46 -10.94 10.62 17.91
N ILE A 47 -11.05 9.76 16.89
CA ILE A 47 -10.91 10.13 15.47
C ILE A 47 -11.81 11.33 15.10
N PRO A 48 -13.12 11.36 15.46
CA PRO A 48 -14.00 12.47 15.05
C PRO A 48 -13.64 13.82 15.69
N SER A 49 -12.89 13.81 16.79
CA SER A 49 -12.51 15.00 17.56
C SER A 49 -11.14 15.58 17.19
N LEU A 50 -10.42 14.93 16.27
CA LEU A 50 -9.08 15.36 15.89
C LEU A 50 -9.12 16.67 15.12
N ARG A 51 -8.22 17.58 15.50
CA ARG A 51 -8.00 18.83 14.79
C ARG A 51 -7.28 18.57 13.47
N ALA A 52 -7.55 19.44 12.49
CA ALA A 52 -6.84 19.46 11.23
C ALA A 52 -5.33 19.70 11.46
N ALA A 53 -4.50 18.99 10.72
CA ALA A 53 -3.05 18.98 10.90
C ALA A 53 -2.31 20.07 10.12
N PHE A 54 -2.85 20.51 8.98
CA PHE A 54 -2.15 21.40 8.05
C PHE A 54 -2.78 22.78 7.93
N VAL A 55 -4.11 22.86 7.82
CA VAL A 55 -4.85 24.11 7.68
C VAL A 55 -6.03 24.13 8.64
N LYS A 56 -6.40 25.30 9.17
CA LYS A 56 -7.35 25.46 10.28
C LYS A 56 -8.71 24.79 10.03
N GLU A 57 -9.23 24.89 8.81
CA GLU A 57 -10.52 24.32 8.40
C GLU A 57 -10.33 23.13 7.43
N GLY A 58 -9.21 22.41 7.57
CA GLY A 58 -8.87 21.27 6.72
C GLY A 58 -9.53 19.96 7.14
N THR A 59 -9.53 18.99 6.24
CA THR A 59 -10.04 17.63 6.48
C THR A 59 -8.95 16.63 6.88
N VAL A 60 -7.68 16.97 6.64
CA VAL A 60 -6.55 16.10 6.96
C VAL A 60 -6.20 16.22 8.44
N THR A 61 -6.18 15.10 9.14
CA THR A 61 -5.92 14.95 10.57
C THR A 61 -4.88 13.86 10.79
N ALA A 62 -4.34 13.78 12.00
CA ALA A 62 -3.36 12.74 12.34
C ALA A 62 -3.89 11.29 12.17
N ALA A 63 -5.21 11.05 12.16
CA ALA A 63 -5.77 9.69 11.99
C ALA A 63 -6.12 9.33 10.55
N ASN A 64 -6.03 10.28 9.60
CA ASN A 64 -6.27 10.03 8.19
C ASN A 64 -5.06 10.40 7.31
N SER A 65 -3.91 10.59 7.95
CA SER A 65 -2.59 10.66 7.34
C SER A 65 -1.75 9.47 7.80
N SER A 66 -0.86 8.96 6.95
CA SER A 66 0.15 8.01 7.40
C SER A 66 1.08 8.64 8.45
N LYS A 67 1.70 7.81 9.28
CA LYS A 67 2.68 8.26 10.27
C LYS A 67 4.08 8.36 9.65
N LEU A 68 5.00 8.88 10.45
CA LEU A 68 6.44 8.72 10.23
C LEU A 68 6.82 7.36 10.80
N ASN A 69 7.38 6.50 9.95
CA ASN A 69 7.67 5.11 10.31
C ASN A 69 9.06 4.70 9.85
N ASP A 70 9.63 3.76 10.59
CA ASP A 70 10.85 3.06 10.23
C ASP A 70 10.49 1.69 9.65
N GLY A 71 11.11 1.30 8.55
CA GLY A 71 10.85 0.02 7.91
C GLY A 71 11.67 -0.19 6.65
N ALA A 72 11.83 -1.46 6.27
CA ALA A 72 12.49 -1.87 5.04
C ALA A 72 11.68 -3.01 4.39
N SER A 73 11.70 -3.04 3.06
CA SER A 73 11.11 -4.12 2.27
C SER A 73 12.00 -4.36 1.05
N ALA A 74 12.16 -5.62 0.67
CA ALA A 74 13.06 -6.02 -0.40
C ALA A 74 12.42 -7.10 -1.27
N LEU A 75 12.63 -7.00 -2.58
CA LEU A 75 12.22 -7.99 -3.56
C LEU A 75 13.43 -8.40 -4.40
N VAL A 76 13.50 -9.67 -4.79
CA VAL A 76 14.47 -10.16 -5.76
C VAL A 76 13.82 -10.19 -7.13
N VAL A 77 14.32 -9.37 -8.05
CA VAL A 77 13.85 -9.33 -9.45
C VAL A 77 14.84 -10.09 -10.31
N MET A 78 14.32 -11.02 -11.13
CA MET A 78 15.14 -11.87 -11.98
C MET A 78 14.47 -12.12 -13.33
N ALA A 79 15.27 -12.52 -14.33
CA ALA A 79 14.74 -13.04 -15.57
C ALA A 79 14.16 -14.46 -15.36
N ALA A 80 13.08 -14.80 -16.05
CA ALA A 80 12.36 -16.06 -15.87
C ALA A 80 13.18 -17.35 -16.16
N LYS A 81 14.38 -17.25 -16.72
CA LYS A 81 15.22 -18.40 -17.11
C LYS A 81 16.08 -18.97 -15.96
N MET A 82 15.85 -18.57 -14.72
CA MET A 82 16.59 -19.06 -13.55
C MET A 82 15.88 -20.25 -12.89
N ALA A 83 16.63 -21.11 -12.18
CA ALA A 83 16.14 -22.34 -11.56
C ALA A 83 15.29 -22.13 -10.28
N VAL A 84 14.72 -20.94 -10.09
CA VAL A 84 13.91 -20.59 -8.91
C VAL A 84 12.46 -20.43 -9.38
N GLN A 85 11.50 -20.92 -8.59
CA GLN A 85 10.09 -20.68 -8.87
C GLN A 85 9.74 -19.23 -8.47
N PRO A 86 9.45 -18.33 -9.44
CA PRO A 86 9.05 -16.95 -9.14
C PRO A 86 7.66 -16.91 -8.48
N LEU A 87 7.43 -15.92 -7.62
CA LEU A 87 6.11 -15.67 -7.01
C LEU A 87 5.13 -15.06 -8.02
N ALA A 88 5.62 -14.10 -8.80
CA ALA A 88 4.83 -13.37 -9.78
C ALA A 88 5.72 -12.83 -10.90
N ARG A 89 5.08 -12.50 -12.01
CA ARG A 89 5.66 -11.78 -13.15
C ARG A 89 5.28 -10.31 -13.06
N ILE A 90 6.25 -9.42 -13.22
CA ILE A 90 5.97 -8.01 -13.53
C ILE A 90 5.48 -7.95 -14.98
N VAL A 91 4.22 -7.59 -15.17
CA VAL A 91 3.59 -7.54 -16.50
C VAL A 91 4.03 -6.29 -17.22
N ASP A 92 3.83 -5.13 -16.58
CA ASP A 92 4.23 -3.83 -17.07
C ASP A 92 4.18 -2.80 -15.93
N TYR A 93 4.67 -1.59 -16.19
CA TYR A 93 4.56 -0.44 -15.32
C TYR A 93 4.30 0.84 -16.13
N SER A 94 3.78 1.84 -15.43
CA SER A 94 3.55 3.17 -15.97
C SER A 94 3.94 4.24 -14.94
N THR A 95 4.14 5.45 -15.43
CA THR A 95 4.29 6.64 -14.60
C THR A 95 3.33 7.73 -15.07
N ALA A 96 2.97 8.60 -14.14
CA ALA A 96 2.22 9.81 -14.44
C ALA A 96 2.74 10.97 -13.61
N SER A 97 2.56 12.17 -14.16
CA SER A 97 2.93 13.42 -13.50
C SER A 97 1.78 14.40 -13.65
N LYS A 98 1.51 15.14 -12.58
CA LYS A 98 0.60 16.29 -12.52
C LYS A 98 1.36 17.48 -11.95
N ASP A 99 0.72 18.64 -11.94
CA ASP A 99 1.20 19.77 -11.14
C ASP A 99 1.44 19.31 -9.69
N PRO A 100 2.51 19.78 -9.01
CA PRO A 100 2.85 19.36 -7.65
C PRO A 100 1.68 19.46 -6.66
N ALA A 101 0.77 20.42 -6.82
CA ALA A 101 -0.41 20.57 -5.96
C ALA A 101 -1.41 19.40 -6.09
N TRP A 102 -1.35 18.63 -7.19
CA TRP A 102 -2.25 17.54 -7.53
C TRP A 102 -1.59 16.15 -7.44
N PHE A 103 -0.43 16.04 -6.78
CA PHE A 103 0.31 14.77 -6.64
C PHE A 103 -0.53 13.62 -6.07
N THR A 104 -1.53 13.92 -5.24
CA THR A 104 -2.43 12.93 -4.62
C THR A 104 -3.32 12.21 -5.63
N ALA A 105 -3.58 12.81 -6.80
CA ALA A 105 -4.39 12.23 -7.87
C ALA A 105 -3.54 11.63 -9.00
N ALA A 106 -2.22 11.85 -9.01
CA ALA A 106 -1.32 11.29 -10.02
C ALA A 106 -1.36 9.74 -10.12
N PRO A 107 -1.58 8.96 -9.04
CA PRO A 107 -1.69 7.51 -9.14
C PRO A 107 -2.87 7.03 -9.98
N ALA A 108 -3.98 7.78 -10.01
CA ALA A 108 -5.13 7.46 -10.86
C ALA A 108 -4.73 7.45 -12.34
N ASP A 109 -4.04 8.50 -12.79
CA ASP A 109 -3.53 8.60 -14.16
C ASP A 109 -2.54 7.48 -14.49
N ALA A 110 -1.66 7.12 -13.54
CA ALA A 110 -0.71 6.04 -13.74
C ALA A 110 -1.45 4.70 -13.93
N ILE A 111 -2.44 4.40 -13.09
CA ILE A 111 -3.26 3.19 -13.22
C ILE A 111 -4.02 3.16 -14.55
N SER A 112 -4.72 4.24 -14.92
CA SER A 112 -5.46 4.30 -16.19
C SER A 112 -4.54 4.11 -17.40
N ARG A 113 -3.36 4.74 -17.40
CA ARG A 113 -2.36 4.55 -18.46
C ARG A 113 -1.84 3.12 -18.52
N LEU A 114 -1.68 2.47 -17.37
CA LEU A 114 -1.20 1.08 -17.30
C LEU A 114 -2.24 0.11 -17.86
N LEU A 115 -3.51 0.31 -17.51
CA LEU A 115 -4.64 -0.46 -18.03
C LEU A 115 -4.75 -0.28 -19.56
N GLU A 116 -4.73 0.96 -20.05
CA GLU A 116 -4.72 1.26 -21.49
C GLU A 116 -3.53 0.60 -22.20
N LYS A 117 -2.31 0.75 -21.67
CA LYS A 117 -1.08 0.19 -22.26
C LYS A 117 -1.12 -1.34 -22.36
N THR A 118 -1.75 -2.00 -21.41
CA THR A 118 -1.84 -3.47 -21.35
C THR A 118 -3.09 -4.03 -22.00
N GLY A 119 -4.03 -3.18 -22.40
CA GLY A 119 -5.34 -3.58 -22.93
C GLY A 119 -6.23 -4.27 -21.90
N LEU A 120 -5.94 -4.09 -20.61
CA LEU A 120 -6.72 -4.64 -19.49
C LEU A 120 -7.73 -3.60 -18.98
N THR A 121 -8.74 -4.10 -18.27
CA THR A 121 -9.76 -3.30 -17.58
C THR A 121 -9.67 -3.48 -16.07
N GLU A 122 -10.41 -2.68 -15.33
CA GLU A 122 -10.52 -2.79 -13.86
C GLU A 122 -11.08 -4.14 -13.42
N ASP A 123 -11.92 -4.76 -14.25
CA ASP A 123 -12.49 -6.09 -14.01
C ASP A 123 -11.44 -7.20 -14.12
N ASP A 124 -10.36 -6.99 -14.87
CA ASP A 124 -9.24 -7.93 -14.99
C ASP A 124 -8.29 -7.92 -13.78
N ILE A 125 -8.45 -6.96 -12.87
CA ILE A 125 -7.58 -6.79 -11.69
C ILE A 125 -8.31 -7.30 -10.45
N ASP A 126 -7.66 -8.23 -9.73
CA ASP A 126 -8.23 -8.83 -8.54
C ASP A 126 -8.03 -7.93 -7.32
N LEU A 127 -6.84 -7.34 -7.17
CA LEU A 127 -6.48 -6.51 -6.02
C LEU A 127 -5.67 -5.27 -6.40
N TYR A 128 -5.85 -4.21 -5.61
CA TYR A 128 -5.06 -2.99 -5.70
C TYR A 128 -4.41 -2.68 -4.35
N GLU A 129 -3.12 -2.37 -4.36
CA GLU A 129 -2.43 -1.76 -3.22
C GLU A 129 -2.06 -0.32 -3.59
N ILE A 130 -2.80 0.63 -3.02
CA ILE A 130 -2.63 2.06 -3.26
C ILE A 130 -2.13 2.71 -1.97
N ASN A 131 -0.93 3.28 -2.01
CA ASN A 131 -0.31 3.87 -0.82
C ASN A 131 -1.17 4.99 -0.22
N GLU A 132 -1.51 4.87 1.05
CA GLU A 132 -2.34 5.83 1.78
C GLU A 132 -1.48 6.88 2.51
N ALA A 133 -0.66 7.66 1.77
CA ALA A 133 0.06 8.79 2.38
C ALA A 133 -0.92 9.73 3.12
N PHE A 134 -2.09 9.93 2.49
CA PHE A 134 -3.28 10.51 3.11
C PHE A 134 -4.50 9.73 2.64
N ALA A 135 -5.55 9.67 3.45
CA ALA A 135 -6.81 9.01 3.08
C ALA A 135 -7.42 9.61 1.80
N VAL A 136 -7.21 10.90 1.54
CA VAL A 136 -7.69 11.55 0.31
C VAL A 136 -7.04 10.99 -0.96
N VAL A 137 -5.82 10.44 -0.88
CA VAL A 137 -5.14 9.81 -2.02
C VAL A 137 -5.95 8.62 -2.49
N VAL A 138 -6.22 7.65 -1.60
CA VAL A 138 -6.95 6.45 -1.99
C VAL A 138 -8.40 6.76 -2.37
N LEU A 139 -9.03 7.75 -1.73
CA LEU A 139 -10.37 8.19 -2.12
C LEU A 139 -10.40 8.75 -3.55
N ALA A 140 -9.44 9.61 -3.92
CA ALA A 140 -9.35 10.14 -5.27
C ALA A 140 -9.05 9.04 -6.29
N VAL A 141 -8.12 8.13 -5.98
CA VAL A 141 -7.72 7.03 -6.86
C VAL A 141 -8.82 5.98 -7.03
N ASN A 142 -9.72 5.81 -6.05
CA ASN A 142 -10.89 4.96 -6.24
C ASN A 142 -11.94 5.65 -7.12
N GLN A 143 -12.16 6.96 -6.94
CA GLN A 143 -13.23 7.69 -7.65
C GLN A 143 -12.91 7.97 -9.12
N ILE A 144 -11.68 8.36 -9.46
CA ILE A 144 -11.33 8.84 -10.80
C ILE A 144 -11.43 7.72 -11.86
N PRO A 145 -10.77 6.56 -11.70
CA PRO A 145 -10.93 5.41 -12.59
C PRO A 145 -12.10 4.48 -12.18
N GLY A 146 -12.80 4.75 -11.06
CA GLY A 146 -13.95 3.95 -10.64
C GLY A 146 -13.61 2.58 -10.05
N LEU A 147 -12.53 2.47 -9.26
CA LEU A 147 -12.12 1.20 -8.65
C LEU A 147 -13.13 0.70 -7.61
N ASP A 148 -13.29 -0.62 -7.55
CA ASP A 148 -14.00 -1.27 -6.45
C ASP A 148 -13.19 -1.18 -5.14
N VAL A 149 -13.77 -0.49 -4.16
CA VAL A 149 -13.17 -0.25 -2.84
C VAL A 149 -12.94 -1.56 -2.06
N GLU A 150 -13.66 -2.63 -2.39
CA GLU A 150 -13.47 -3.94 -1.77
C GLU A 150 -12.24 -4.69 -2.33
N LYS A 151 -11.70 -4.28 -3.48
CA LYS A 151 -10.44 -4.79 -4.04
C LYS A 151 -9.21 -3.99 -3.61
N VAL A 152 -9.40 -2.80 -3.03
CA VAL A 152 -8.32 -1.85 -2.71
C VAL A 152 -7.88 -1.99 -1.25
N ASN A 153 -6.59 -2.17 -0.98
CA ASN A 153 -5.99 -2.22 0.36
C ASN A 153 -6.77 -3.15 1.31
N ILE A 154 -6.98 -4.40 0.90
CA ILE A 154 -7.82 -5.36 1.64
C ILE A 154 -7.26 -5.69 3.03
N ALA A 155 -5.95 -5.56 3.20
CA ALA A 155 -5.25 -5.73 4.48
C ALA A 155 -5.03 -4.41 5.22
N GLY A 156 -5.64 -3.31 4.78
CA GLY A 156 -5.33 -1.96 5.25
C GLY A 156 -4.09 -1.38 4.55
N GLY A 157 -3.87 -0.09 4.72
CA GLY A 157 -2.80 0.64 4.04
C GLY A 157 -2.02 1.55 4.99
N ALA A 158 -1.23 2.45 4.42
CA ALA A 158 -0.26 3.27 5.14
C ALA A 158 -0.85 4.22 6.21
N VAL A 159 -2.15 4.53 6.19
CA VAL A 159 -2.78 5.26 7.31
C VAL A 159 -2.72 4.42 8.60
N ALA A 160 -2.83 3.09 8.49
CA ALA A 160 -2.76 2.18 9.62
C ALA A 160 -1.39 1.52 9.79
N LEU A 161 -0.74 1.14 8.68
CA LEU A 161 0.51 0.38 8.66
C LEU A 161 1.75 1.28 8.60
N GLY A 162 1.57 2.57 8.34
CA GLY A 162 2.66 3.53 8.26
C GLY A 162 3.28 3.73 6.88
N HIS A 163 4.14 4.74 6.78
CA HIS A 163 4.77 5.16 5.52
C HIS A 163 6.29 5.39 5.67
N PRO A 164 7.11 4.32 5.72
CA PRO A 164 8.55 4.44 5.61
C PRO A 164 8.89 4.86 4.17
N ILE A 165 9.08 6.16 3.94
CA ILE A 165 9.03 6.80 2.60
C ILE A 165 9.81 6.02 1.54
N GLY A 166 11.09 5.73 1.80
CA GLY A 166 11.96 5.02 0.84
C GLY A 166 11.63 3.54 0.63
N ALA A 167 10.92 2.91 1.57
CA ALA A 167 10.56 1.49 1.51
C ALA A 167 9.10 1.25 1.09
N SER A 168 8.25 2.28 1.09
CA SER A 168 6.80 2.09 0.97
C SER A 168 6.36 1.49 -0.37
N GLY A 169 7.04 1.84 -1.47
CA GLY A 169 6.78 1.22 -2.77
C GLY A 169 7.05 -0.29 -2.77
N ALA A 170 8.18 -0.71 -2.19
CA ALA A 170 8.51 -2.13 -2.04
C ALA A 170 7.57 -2.83 -1.03
N ARG A 171 7.19 -2.16 0.06
CA ARG A 171 6.26 -2.68 1.07
C ARG A 171 4.89 -2.95 0.46
N ILE A 172 4.30 -1.98 -0.25
CA ILE A 172 2.96 -2.14 -0.84
C ILE A 172 2.95 -3.25 -1.91
N LEU A 173 4.04 -3.40 -2.66
CA LEU A 173 4.17 -4.47 -3.64
C LEU A 173 4.30 -5.84 -2.96
N THR A 174 5.10 -5.92 -1.89
CA THR A 174 5.21 -7.13 -1.07
C THR A 174 3.86 -7.55 -0.52
N THR A 175 3.12 -6.62 0.09
CA THR A 175 1.78 -6.86 0.62
C THR A 175 0.78 -7.27 -0.47
N LEU A 176 0.85 -6.65 -1.65
CA LEU A 176 -0.01 -7.03 -2.79
C LEU A 176 0.20 -8.51 -3.17
N LEU A 177 1.46 -8.92 -3.32
CA LEU A 177 1.80 -10.29 -3.72
C LEU A 177 1.30 -11.31 -2.70
N HIS A 178 1.47 -11.04 -1.40
CA HIS A 178 1.01 -11.94 -0.35
C HIS A 178 -0.51 -11.95 -0.23
N ASN A 179 -1.18 -10.81 -0.37
CA ASN A 179 -2.64 -10.74 -0.41
C ASN A 179 -3.23 -11.50 -1.60
N LEU A 180 -2.61 -11.43 -2.79
CA LEU A 180 -3.00 -12.23 -3.95
C LEU A 180 -2.86 -13.73 -3.65
N MET A 181 -1.75 -14.15 -3.02
CA MET A 181 -1.58 -15.55 -2.58
C MET A 181 -2.66 -15.98 -1.58
N CYS A 182 -2.93 -15.16 -0.55
CA CYS A 182 -3.92 -15.46 0.49
C CYS A 182 -5.34 -15.57 -0.05
N THR A 183 -5.67 -14.82 -1.11
CA THR A 183 -7.00 -14.77 -1.72
C THR A 183 -7.16 -15.67 -2.94
N GLY A 184 -6.06 -16.22 -3.47
CA GLY A 184 -6.05 -16.93 -4.75
C GLY A 184 -6.23 -16.00 -5.97
N GLY A 185 -6.01 -14.70 -5.81
CA GLY A 185 -6.06 -13.72 -6.88
C GLY A 185 -4.90 -13.88 -7.86
N LYS A 186 -5.11 -13.46 -9.11
CA LYS A 186 -4.17 -13.64 -10.21
C LYS A 186 -3.44 -12.35 -10.57
N ARG A 187 -4.13 -11.22 -10.67
CA ARG A 187 -3.55 -9.93 -11.10
C ARG A 187 -3.75 -8.87 -10.06
N GLY A 188 -2.72 -8.06 -9.86
CA GLY A 188 -2.82 -6.91 -8.97
C GLY A 188 -2.01 -5.71 -9.44
N ILE A 189 -2.45 -4.53 -9.02
CA ILE A 189 -1.75 -3.28 -9.28
C ILE A 189 -1.30 -2.64 -7.97
N ALA A 190 -0.01 -2.36 -7.85
CA ALA A 190 0.54 -1.53 -6.78
C ALA A 190 0.80 -0.12 -7.31
N SER A 191 0.35 0.91 -6.58
CA SER A 191 0.58 2.31 -6.98
C SER A 191 0.76 3.25 -5.79
N LEU A 192 1.52 4.31 -6.00
CA LEU A 192 1.75 5.36 -5.00
C LEU A 192 1.99 6.72 -5.66
N CYS A 193 1.64 7.77 -4.91
CA CYS A 193 2.04 9.13 -5.23
C CYS A 193 3.47 9.41 -4.77
N ILE A 194 4.12 10.38 -5.41
CA ILE A 194 5.47 10.85 -5.11
C ILE A 194 5.41 12.36 -4.96
N GLY A 195 5.98 12.88 -3.88
CA GLY A 195 6.05 14.32 -3.63
C GLY A 195 6.72 15.03 -4.81
N GLY A 196 6.13 16.12 -5.28
CA GLY A 196 6.56 16.81 -6.51
C GLY A 196 5.64 16.59 -7.71
N GLY A 197 4.59 15.76 -7.58
CA GLY A 197 3.55 15.62 -8.61
C GLY A 197 3.60 14.31 -9.39
N GLU A 198 4.43 13.35 -9.00
CA GLU A 198 4.64 12.11 -9.77
C GLU A 198 3.92 10.91 -9.15
N ALA A 199 3.79 9.84 -9.92
CA ALA A 199 3.28 8.55 -9.47
C ALA A 199 3.84 7.41 -10.32
N VAL A 200 3.84 6.22 -9.74
CA VAL A 200 4.17 4.96 -10.42
C VAL A 200 3.05 3.95 -10.18
N ALA A 201 2.75 3.14 -11.19
CA ALA A 201 1.90 1.95 -11.07
C ALA A 201 2.62 0.74 -11.66
N VAL A 202 2.56 -0.40 -10.99
CA VAL A 202 3.15 -1.67 -11.44
C VAL A 202 2.06 -2.73 -11.43
N LEU A 203 1.92 -3.42 -12.56
CA LEU A 203 1.02 -4.57 -12.72
C LEU A 203 1.83 -5.85 -12.54
N VAL A 204 1.32 -6.74 -11.69
CA VAL A 204 1.88 -8.07 -11.48
C VAL A 204 0.84 -9.15 -11.76
N GLU A 205 1.32 -10.32 -12.18
CA GLU A 205 0.50 -11.52 -12.38
C GLU A 205 1.15 -12.71 -11.68
N MET A 206 0.42 -13.38 -10.79
CA MET A 206 0.87 -14.55 -10.04
C MET A 206 1.21 -15.72 -10.96
N MET A 207 2.21 -16.53 -10.59
CA MET A 207 2.73 -17.66 -11.38
C MET A 207 2.36 -19.02 -10.81
#